data_AF-A0A7Z0QI51-F1
#
_entry.id   AF-A0A7Z0QI51-F1
#
_cell.length_a   1.000
_cell.length_b   1.000
_cell.length_c   1.000
_cell.angle_alpha   90.00
_cell.angle_beta   90.00
_cell.angle_gamma   90.00
#
_symmetry.space_group_name_H-M   'P 1'
#
loop_
_entity.id
_entity.type
_entity.pdbx_description
1 polymer ?
#
loop_
_entity_poly.entity_id
_entity_poly.type
_entity_poly.pdbx_seq_one_letter_code
_entity_poly.pdbx_strand_id
1 'polypeptide(L)'
;MDRGQVAQWSVDEQLQAALRGAVLDKLKSGNYDVVLAHSLGSLICYDTFVRNPAAIRDKVFVTFGSQIGNPAVRDIFAGRIQDLPCRKWYHLFNREDRVLTYPLEIATDNFQQVLTPFDVPNDLLNHNATWYLSRPETVATVWHDVVPVPASRSIVSAARGIARIDTRPTRRALLIGINDYPKPADRLEGCVNDVFLMSSVLQESGFMPDEIRVVLNERATAQGIMERLHWLLEGVRDGDERMLFYSGHGAQIPRYNPSGAPDSVDECLVPYDFDWTPEHAILDRQFSQFYSQLPYDCYFVAMLDCCHSGGMTRDGGPRIRGLTPPDDIRHRALRWEASEGMWVPRDFPPLNESLSKSKNGADYLGDNGATQRLGRSMALRTQPDKEYNKTRAELGHHGPYLPILLEACQEQELSYEYRDGVTSYGAYTFCMAKVLREQRDRGANPSFYELSALVTAKLRRLKYNQTPNLVGAKTRVSAKIPWGAAEAGRGQRRTPKKRAAKTGRKKRR
;
A
#
# COMPACT_ATOMS: atom_id res chain seq x y z
N MET A 1 -5.14 -12.26 -27.76
CA MET A 1 -5.45 -11.06 -28.56
C MET A 1 -5.48 -9.79 -27.71
N ASP A 2 -5.90 -9.83 -26.43
CA ASP A 2 -6.15 -8.61 -25.64
C ASP A 2 -4.93 -7.75 -25.24
N ARG A 3 -3.74 -8.32 -24.99
CA ARG A 3 -2.60 -7.51 -24.51
C ARG A 3 -2.19 -6.40 -25.47
N GLY A 4 -2.21 -6.67 -26.78
CA GLY A 4 -1.91 -5.68 -27.81
C GLY A 4 -2.99 -4.60 -27.92
N GLN A 5 -4.26 -4.96 -27.71
CA GLN A 5 -5.38 -4.02 -27.78
C GLN A 5 -5.43 -3.09 -26.57
N VAL A 6 -5.15 -3.60 -25.36
CA VAL A 6 -5.02 -2.77 -24.15
C VAL A 6 -3.85 -1.80 -24.28
N ALA A 7 -2.70 -2.27 -24.78
CA ALA A 7 -1.54 -1.40 -25.02
C ALA A 7 -1.86 -0.29 -26.04
N GLN A 8 -2.47 -0.63 -27.17
CA GLN A 8 -2.88 0.35 -28.18
C GLN A 8 -3.90 1.35 -27.59
N TRP A 9 -4.92 0.86 -26.90
CA TRP A 9 -5.92 1.72 -26.25
C TRP A 9 -5.30 2.65 -25.21
N SER A 10 -4.29 2.20 -24.46
CA SER A 10 -3.67 2.99 -23.39
C SER A 10 -2.92 4.24 -23.86
N VAL A 11 -2.48 4.28 -25.13
CA VAL A 11 -1.65 5.36 -25.69
C VAL A 11 -2.35 6.19 -26.76
N ASP A 12 -3.53 5.78 -27.23
CA ASP A 12 -4.26 6.42 -28.32
C ASP A 12 -5.50 7.17 -27.81
N GLU A 13 -5.35 8.48 -27.55
CA GLU A 13 -6.42 9.34 -27.04
C GLU A 13 -7.61 9.44 -28.02
N GLN A 14 -7.37 9.35 -29.33
CA GLN A 14 -8.43 9.38 -30.34
C GLN A 14 -9.27 8.10 -30.28
N LEU A 15 -8.61 6.95 -30.20
CA LEU A 15 -9.27 5.66 -30.02
C LEU A 15 -10.07 5.64 -28.71
N GLN A 16 -9.49 6.12 -27.61
CA GLN A 16 -10.20 6.22 -26.33
C GLN A 16 -11.46 7.08 -26.46
N ALA A 17 -11.35 8.27 -27.07
CA ALA A 17 -12.49 9.18 -27.26
C ALA A 17 -13.59 8.56 -28.14
N ALA A 18 -13.21 7.92 -29.25
CA ALA A 18 -14.14 7.25 -30.16
C ALA A 18 -14.91 6.12 -29.46
N LEU A 19 -14.21 5.28 -28.69
CA LEU A 19 -14.82 4.16 -27.98
C LEU A 19 -15.71 4.63 -26.83
N ARG A 20 -15.33 5.69 -26.10
CA ARG A 20 -16.21 6.35 -25.12
C ARG A 20 -17.49 6.85 -25.78
N GLY A 21 -17.37 7.51 -26.94
CA GLY A 21 -18.51 7.97 -27.74
C GLY A 21 -19.45 6.83 -28.12
N ALA A 22 -18.90 5.72 -28.62
CA ALA A 22 -19.69 4.53 -28.98
C ALA A 22 -20.47 3.94 -27.79
N VAL A 23 -19.89 3.89 -26.60
CA VAL A 23 -20.60 3.43 -25.38
C VAL A 23 -21.75 4.37 -25.03
N LEU A 24 -21.51 5.69 -25.05
CA LEU A 24 -22.54 6.68 -24.75
C LEU A 24 -23.70 6.64 -25.75
N ASP A 25 -23.40 6.51 -27.04
CA ASP A 25 -24.42 6.44 -28.08
C ASP A 25 -25.22 5.14 -27.99
N LYS A 26 -24.56 4.02 -27.65
CA LYS A 26 -25.26 2.76 -27.36
C LYS A 26 -26.19 2.92 -26.17
N LEU A 27 -25.77 3.56 -25.08
CA LEU A 27 -26.62 3.78 -23.91
C LEU A 27 -27.80 4.72 -24.18
N LYS A 28 -27.66 5.69 -25.10
CA LYS A 28 -28.78 6.56 -25.54
C LYS A 28 -29.80 5.82 -26.42
N SER A 29 -29.38 4.76 -27.11
CA SER A 29 -30.26 4.01 -28.04
C SER A 29 -31.38 3.21 -27.37
N GLY A 30 -31.37 3.05 -26.05
CA GLY A 30 -32.38 2.27 -25.35
C GLY A 30 -32.28 2.35 -23.82
N ASN A 31 -33.27 1.77 -23.14
CA ASN A 31 -33.30 1.68 -21.69
C ASN A 31 -32.64 0.38 -21.23
N TYR A 32 -31.39 0.48 -20.77
CA TYR A 32 -30.64 -0.66 -20.23
C TYR A 32 -30.59 -0.58 -18.70
N ASP A 33 -30.98 -1.66 -18.02
CA ASP A 33 -30.86 -1.78 -16.56
C ASP A 33 -29.47 -2.26 -16.11
N VAL A 34 -28.76 -2.96 -17.00
CA VAL A 34 -27.47 -3.61 -16.73
C VAL A 34 -26.49 -3.35 -17.87
N VAL A 35 -25.25 -3.02 -17.51
CA VAL A 35 -24.11 -2.94 -18.43
C VAL A 35 -23.15 -4.08 -18.09
N LEU A 36 -22.96 -5.00 -19.03
CA LEU A 36 -22.02 -6.12 -18.93
C LEU A 36 -20.77 -5.78 -19.74
N ALA A 37 -19.61 -5.72 -19.09
CA ALA A 37 -18.37 -5.31 -19.73
C ALA A 37 -17.25 -6.33 -19.50
N HIS A 38 -16.83 -6.95 -20.61
CA HIS A 38 -15.82 -8.01 -20.64
C HIS A 38 -14.48 -7.49 -21.17
N SER A 39 -13.36 -7.94 -20.61
CA SER A 39 -12.01 -7.62 -21.11
C SER A 39 -11.79 -6.11 -21.31
N LEU A 40 -11.22 -5.69 -22.43
CA LEU A 40 -11.04 -4.29 -22.83
C LEU A 40 -12.35 -3.49 -22.76
N GLY A 41 -13.51 -4.11 -22.99
CA GLY A 41 -14.81 -3.46 -22.83
C GLY A 41 -15.03 -2.93 -21.40
N SER A 42 -14.48 -3.61 -20.40
CA SER A 42 -14.50 -3.14 -19.00
C SER A 42 -13.72 -1.85 -18.80
N LEU A 43 -12.55 -1.71 -19.43
CA LEU A 43 -11.73 -0.49 -19.39
C LEU A 43 -12.44 0.67 -20.07
N ILE A 44 -12.95 0.43 -21.28
CA ILE A 44 -13.68 1.44 -22.06
C ILE A 44 -14.91 1.91 -21.28
N CYS A 45 -15.70 0.99 -20.71
CA CYS A 45 -16.88 1.35 -19.93
C CYS A 45 -16.50 2.13 -18.68
N TYR A 46 -15.49 1.68 -17.92
CA TYR A 46 -15.03 2.38 -16.73
C TYR A 46 -14.53 3.80 -17.06
N ASP A 47 -13.67 3.97 -18.07
CA ASP A 47 -13.19 5.28 -18.54
C ASP A 47 -14.36 6.17 -19.02
N THR A 48 -15.37 5.58 -19.66
CA THR A 48 -16.59 6.30 -20.05
C THR A 48 -17.34 6.81 -18.82
N PHE A 49 -17.58 5.95 -17.83
CA PHE A 49 -18.45 6.26 -16.69
C PHE A 49 -17.79 7.13 -15.64
N VAL A 50 -16.47 7.02 -15.43
CA VAL A 50 -15.75 7.92 -14.51
C VAL A 50 -15.76 9.36 -15.06
N ARG A 51 -15.75 9.53 -16.39
CA ARG A 51 -15.84 10.84 -17.07
C ARG A 51 -17.29 11.30 -17.31
N ASN A 52 -18.25 10.38 -17.35
CA ASN A 52 -19.66 10.64 -17.61
C ASN A 52 -20.54 9.94 -16.55
N PRO A 53 -20.47 10.36 -15.28
CA PRO A 53 -21.12 9.66 -14.16
C PRO A 53 -22.63 9.50 -14.32
N ALA A 54 -23.30 10.44 -15.02
CA ALA A 54 -24.73 10.36 -15.29
C ALA A 54 -25.13 9.16 -16.16
N ALA A 55 -24.22 8.63 -16.99
CA ALA A 55 -24.53 7.56 -17.93
C ALA A 55 -24.81 6.20 -17.25
N ILE A 56 -24.32 5.99 -16.02
CA ILE A 56 -24.43 4.71 -15.30
C ILE A 56 -25.29 4.78 -14.03
N ARG A 57 -25.79 5.98 -13.66
CA ARG A 57 -26.29 6.27 -12.30
C ARG A 57 -27.29 5.24 -11.73
N ASP A 58 -28.30 4.89 -12.51
CA ASP A 58 -29.37 4.00 -12.05
C ASP A 58 -29.22 2.55 -12.53
N LYS A 59 -28.05 2.22 -13.11
CA LYS A 59 -27.79 0.93 -13.76
C LYS A 59 -26.91 0.04 -12.89
N VAL A 60 -26.99 -1.26 -13.10
CA VAL A 60 -25.99 -2.21 -12.57
C VAL A 60 -24.85 -2.34 -13.55
N PHE A 61 -23.62 -2.21 -13.06
CA PHE A 61 -22.41 -2.41 -13.84
C PHE A 61 -21.77 -3.74 -13.45
N VAL A 62 -21.50 -4.61 -14.42
CA VAL A 62 -20.83 -5.89 -14.18
C VAL A 62 -19.57 -5.93 -15.02
N THR A 63 -18.40 -5.97 -14.38
CA THR A 63 -17.12 -6.16 -15.06
C THR A 63 -16.60 -7.57 -14.82
N PHE A 64 -16.04 -8.19 -15.85
CA PHE A 64 -15.53 -9.57 -15.78
C PHE A 64 -14.45 -9.77 -16.85
N GLY A 65 -13.52 -10.69 -16.62
CA GLY A 65 -12.29 -10.73 -17.42
C GLY A 65 -11.57 -9.37 -17.41
N SER A 66 -11.70 -8.59 -16.34
CA SER A 66 -11.42 -7.15 -16.38
C SER A 66 -10.00 -6.80 -15.93
N GLN A 67 -9.35 -5.92 -16.68
CA GLN A 67 -7.98 -5.44 -16.42
C GLN A 67 -7.93 -4.10 -15.65
N ILE A 68 -9.06 -3.54 -15.20
CA ILE A 68 -9.14 -2.22 -14.55
C ILE A 68 -8.16 -2.11 -13.36
N GLY A 69 -8.05 -3.17 -12.57
CA GLY A 69 -7.18 -3.20 -11.39
C GLY A 69 -5.69 -3.33 -11.69
N ASN A 70 -5.32 -3.68 -12.93
CA ASN A 70 -3.94 -4.00 -13.27
C ASN A 70 -3.06 -2.74 -13.15
N PRO A 71 -1.92 -2.79 -12.42
CA PRO A 71 -1.04 -1.63 -12.25
C PRO A 71 -0.62 -0.94 -13.54
N ALA A 72 -0.36 -1.70 -14.62
CA ALA A 72 0.03 -1.15 -15.92
C ALA A 72 -1.09 -0.34 -16.60
N VAL A 73 -2.35 -0.59 -16.22
CA VAL A 73 -3.52 0.13 -16.73
C VAL A 73 -3.89 1.29 -15.80
N ARG A 74 -3.69 1.13 -14.49
CA ARG A 74 -4.02 2.15 -13.49
C ARG A 74 -3.29 3.47 -13.70
N ASP A 75 -2.08 3.46 -14.26
CA ASP A 75 -1.33 4.68 -14.59
C ASP A 75 -2.11 5.63 -15.54
N ILE A 76 -2.93 5.07 -16.44
CA ILE A 76 -3.82 5.82 -17.36
C ILE A 76 -4.84 6.66 -16.59
N PHE A 77 -5.27 6.17 -15.42
CA PHE A 77 -6.19 6.87 -14.51
C PHE A 77 -5.42 7.61 -13.41
N ALA A 78 -4.19 8.06 -13.72
CA ALA A 78 -3.26 8.69 -12.79
C ALA A 78 -3.13 7.92 -11.45
N GLY A 79 -3.06 6.60 -11.57
CA GLY A 79 -2.77 5.66 -10.48
C GLY A 79 -3.94 5.32 -9.56
N ARG A 80 -5.15 5.84 -9.79
CA ARG A 80 -6.30 5.60 -8.90
C ARG A 80 -7.54 5.11 -9.66
N ILE A 81 -8.27 4.19 -9.03
CA ILE A 81 -9.56 3.70 -9.50
C ILE A 81 -10.60 4.24 -8.50
N GLN A 82 -11.61 4.92 -9.01
CA GLN A 82 -12.68 5.50 -8.22
C GLN A 82 -13.93 4.62 -8.28
N ASP A 83 -14.80 4.81 -7.29
CA ASP A 83 -16.15 4.30 -7.38
C ASP A 83 -16.91 4.97 -8.53
N LEU A 84 -17.96 4.28 -8.98
CA LEU A 84 -18.87 4.79 -9.99
C LEU A 84 -20.24 5.00 -9.34
N PRO A 85 -20.98 6.07 -9.67
CA PRO A 85 -22.25 6.38 -9.03
C PRO A 85 -23.41 5.50 -9.55
N CYS A 86 -23.13 4.25 -9.92
CA CYS A 86 -24.10 3.26 -10.37
C CYS A 86 -24.91 2.67 -9.22
N ARG A 87 -26.04 2.02 -9.55
CA ARG A 87 -26.90 1.32 -8.56
C ARG A 87 -26.10 0.26 -7.79
N LYS A 88 -25.30 -0.52 -8.51
CA LYS A 88 -24.37 -1.50 -7.97
C LYS A 88 -23.32 -1.84 -9.03
N TRP A 89 -22.06 -1.97 -8.63
CA TRP A 89 -20.95 -2.46 -9.44
C TRP A 89 -20.50 -3.82 -8.92
N TYR A 90 -20.68 -4.86 -9.73
CA TYR A 90 -20.09 -6.17 -9.50
C TYR A 90 -18.83 -6.35 -10.35
N HIS A 91 -17.75 -6.81 -9.73
CA HIS A 91 -16.53 -7.21 -10.41
C HIS A 91 -16.32 -8.71 -10.24
N LEU A 92 -16.53 -9.48 -11.31
CA LEU A 92 -16.32 -10.93 -11.32
C LEU A 92 -14.84 -11.20 -11.58
N PHE A 93 -14.18 -11.83 -10.62
CA PHE A 93 -12.75 -12.09 -10.67
C PHE A 93 -12.45 -13.59 -10.62
N ASN A 94 -11.68 -14.08 -11.59
CA ASN A 94 -11.13 -15.43 -11.61
C ASN A 94 -9.60 -15.33 -11.50
N ARG A 95 -9.01 -16.00 -10.51
CA ARG A 95 -7.55 -15.99 -10.30
C ARG A 95 -6.80 -16.74 -11.40
N GLU A 96 -7.47 -17.68 -12.05
CA GLU A 96 -6.89 -18.54 -13.10
C GLU A 96 -7.02 -17.94 -14.51
N ASP A 97 -7.60 -16.74 -14.65
CA ASP A 97 -7.71 -16.05 -15.93
C ASP A 97 -6.36 -15.40 -16.29
N ARG A 98 -5.83 -15.78 -17.47
CA ARG A 98 -4.45 -15.48 -17.87
C ARG A 98 -4.33 -14.18 -18.68
N VAL A 99 -5.42 -13.42 -18.82
CA VAL A 99 -5.51 -12.22 -19.67
C VAL A 99 -5.40 -10.93 -18.85
N LEU A 100 -4.41 -10.89 -17.96
CA LEU A 100 -4.08 -9.72 -17.14
C LEU A 100 -5.22 -9.24 -16.23
N THR A 101 -6.18 -10.11 -15.92
CA THR A 101 -7.25 -9.80 -14.96
C THR A 101 -6.66 -9.51 -13.59
N TYR A 102 -7.28 -8.59 -12.86
CA TYR A 102 -6.76 -8.15 -11.58
C TYR A 102 -7.91 -7.88 -10.60
N PRO A 103 -7.77 -8.22 -9.31
CA PRO A 103 -8.80 -7.92 -8.33
C PRO A 103 -8.98 -6.42 -8.16
N LEU A 104 -10.17 -6.02 -7.74
CA LEU A 104 -10.52 -4.65 -7.40
C LEU A 104 -11.04 -4.58 -5.97
N GLU A 105 -10.50 -3.63 -5.22
CA GLU A 105 -10.95 -3.29 -3.88
C GLU A 105 -11.32 -1.82 -3.86
N ILE A 106 -12.62 -1.54 -3.79
CA ILE A 106 -13.19 -0.20 -3.71
C ILE A 106 -14.07 -0.16 -2.47
N ALA A 107 -13.73 0.73 -1.54
CA ALA A 107 -14.38 0.82 -0.22
C ALA A 107 -15.72 1.58 -0.28
N THR A 108 -16.67 1.12 -1.09
CA THR A 108 -18.01 1.70 -1.19
C THR A 108 -19.11 0.64 -1.11
N ASP A 109 -20.27 1.00 -0.56
CA ASP A 109 -21.40 0.08 -0.39
C ASP A 109 -21.98 -0.41 -1.73
N ASN A 110 -21.85 0.39 -2.78
CA ASN A 110 -22.33 0.05 -4.11
C ASN A 110 -21.33 -0.79 -4.92
N PHE A 111 -20.18 -1.18 -4.38
CA PHE A 111 -19.23 -2.08 -5.05
C PHE A 111 -19.24 -3.48 -4.41
N GLN A 112 -18.96 -4.52 -5.21
CA GLN A 112 -18.73 -5.88 -4.72
C GLN A 112 -17.86 -6.67 -5.72
N GLN A 113 -16.73 -7.20 -5.25
CA GLN A 113 -16.01 -8.23 -5.96
C GLN A 113 -16.63 -9.61 -5.70
N VAL A 114 -16.82 -10.41 -6.74
CA VAL A 114 -17.32 -11.78 -6.66
C VAL A 114 -16.25 -12.72 -7.22
N LEU A 115 -15.76 -13.64 -6.38
CA LEU A 115 -14.83 -14.67 -6.83
C LEU A 115 -15.59 -15.68 -7.70
N THR A 116 -15.07 -15.93 -8.89
CA THR A 116 -15.66 -16.80 -9.91
C THR A 116 -14.61 -17.81 -10.40
N PRO A 117 -14.16 -18.74 -9.54
CA PRO A 117 -13.08 -19.65 -9.89
C PRO A 117 -13.52 -20.63 -10.99
N PHE A 118 -12.74 -20.72 -12.05
CA PHE A 118 -12.84 -21.78 -13.05
C PHE A 118 -11.49 -21.95 -13.75
N ASP A 119 -11.19 -23.18 -14.19
CA ASP A 119 -10.06 -23.50 -15.06
C ASP A 119 -10.58 -24.46 -16.13
N VAL A 120 -10.69 -23.98 -17.36
CA VAL A 120 -11.24 -24.77 -18.47
C VAL A 120 -10.11 -25.60 -19.08
N PRO A 121 -10.21 -26.94 -19.09
CA PRO A 121 -9.18 -27.78 -19.68
C PRO A 121 -8.93 -27.42 -21.14
N ASN A 122 -7.65 -27.26 -21.50
CA ASN A 122 -7.20 -26.87 -22.84
C ASN A 122 -7.61 -25.46 -23.29
N ASP A 123 -8.17 -24.62 -22.42
CA ASP A 123 -8.27 -23.18 -22.67
C ASP A 123 -6.98 -22.49 -22.24
N LEU A 124 -6.23 -21.99 -23.21
CA LEU A 124 -4.97 -21.31 -22.96
C LEU A 124 -5.15 -19.99 -22.22
N LEU A 125 -6.29 -19.32 -22.38
CA LEU A 125 -6.55 -17.99 -21.83
C LEU A 125 -7.42 -18.04 -20.58
N ASN A 126 -8.36 -18.98 -20.54
CA ASN A 126 -9.32 -19.15 -19.45
C ASN A 126 -10.14 -17.86 -19.21
N HIS A 127 -10.55 -17.22 -20.32
CA HIS A 127 -11.04 -15.84 -20.39
C HIS A 127 -12.44 -15.73 -21.01
N ASN A 128 -13.24 -16.78 -20.87
CA ASN A 128 -14.53 -16.85 -21.55
C ASN A 128 -15.63 -16.15 -20.73
N ALA A 129 -16.27 -15.16 -21.35
CA ALA A 129 -17.41 -14.42 -20.80
C ALA A 129 -18.53 -15.31 -20.24
N THR A 130 -18.92 -16.37 -20.94
CA THR A 130 -20.06 -17.20 -20.52
C THR A 130 -19.76 -17.99 -19.25
N TRP A 131 -18.49 -18.36 -19.03
CA TRP A 131 -18.06 -19.03 -17.81
C TRP A 131 -18.22 -18.12 -16.59
N TYR A 132 -17.75 -16.87 -16.68
CA TYR A 132 -17.98 -15.86 -15.64
C TYR A 132 -19.47 -15.69 -15.31
N LEU A 133 -20.32 -15.55 -16.32
CA LEU A 133 -21.73 -15.21 -16.15
C LEU A 133 -22.60 -16.39 -15.69
N SER A 134 -22.18 -17.62 -15.95
CA SER A 134 -22.90 -18.85 -15.58
C SER A 134 -22.48 -19.47 -14.25
N ARG A 135 -21.42 -18.94 -13.62
CA ARG A 135 -20.95 -19.38 -12.31
C ARG A 135 -22.06 -19.34 -11.25
N PRO A 136 -22.22 -20.38 -10.40
CA PRO A 136 -23.18 -20.36 -9.31
C PRO A 136 -23.03 -19.14 -8.40
N GLU A 137 -21.81 -18.68 -8.20
CA GLU A 137 -21.48 -17.49 -7.43
C GLU A 137 -22.08 -16.23 -8.06
N THR A 138 -21.96 -16.06 -9.38
CA THR A 138 -22.57 -14.97 -10.14
C THR A 138 -24.10 -15.05 -10.13
N VAL A 139 -24.65 -16.26 -10.28
CA VAL A 139 -26.10 -16.47 -10.24
C VAL A 139 -26.69 -16.10 -8.87
N ALA A 140 -26.06 -16.57 -7.80
CA ALA A 140 -26.51 -16.34 -6.43
C ALA A 140 -26.34 -14.89 -5.94
N THR A 141 -25.48 -14.10 -6.60
CA THR A 141 -25.20 -12.70 -6.25
C THR A 141 -25.81 -11.76 -7.28
N VAL A 142 -25.14 -11.60 -8.42
CA VAL A 142 -25.49 -10.62 -9.46
C VAL A 142 -26.90 -10.82 -9.99
N TRP A 143 -27.24 -12.03 -10.46
CA TRP A 143 -28.54 -12.24 -11.10
C TRP A 143 -29.68 -12.25 -10.11
N HIS A 144 -29.46 -12.77 -8.91
CA HIS A 144 -30.41 -12.67 -7.82
C HIS A 144 -30.71 -11.21 -7.43
N ASP A 145 -29.71 -10.33 -7.43
CA ASP A 145 -29.89 -8.91 -7.08
C ASP A 145 -30.44 -8.06 -8.24
N VAL A 146 -30.20 -8.48 -9.49
CA VAL A 146 -30.69 -7.80 -10.71
C VAL A 146 -32.13 -8.15 -11.03
N VAL A 147 -32.56 -9.40 -10.84
CA VAL A 147 -33.91 -9.86 -11.21
C VAL A 147 -34.91 -9.45 -10.13
N PRO A 148 -36.00 -8.72 -10.46
CA PRO A 148 -37.03 -8.39 -9.50
C PRO A 148 -37.86 -9.63 -9.15
N VAL A 149 -37.51 -10.33 -8.08
CA VAL A 149 -38.40 -11.33 -7.47
C VAL A 149 -39.44 -10.59 -6.62
N PRO A 150 -40.74 -10.93 -6.67
CA PRO A 150 -41.71 -10.41 -5.71
C PRO A 150 -41.33 -10.88 -4.30
N ALA A 151 -40.64 -10.03 -3.55
CA ALA A 151 -40.12 -10.39 -2.23
C ALA A 151 -41.27 -10.56 -1.24
N SER A 152 -41.36 -11.74 -0.61
CA SER A 152 -42.07 -11.88 0.65
C SER A 152 -41.39 -10.98 1.69
N ARG A 153 -42.17 -10.07 2.29
CA ARG A 153 -41.68 -9.02 3.22
C ARG A 153 -41.02 -9.56 4.50
N SER A 154 -40.93 -10.87 4.70
CA SER A 154 -40.45 -11.47 5.95
C SER A 154 -38.93 -11.64 6.03
N ILE A 155 -38.20 -11.65 4.90
CA ILE A 155 -36.75 -11.97 4.90
C ILE A 155 -35.87 -10.69 4.94
N VAL A 156 -36.35 -9.58 4.37
CA VAL A 156 -35.58 -8.31 4.28
C VAL A 156 -35.36 -7.64 5.65
N SER A 157 -36.19 -7.96 6.65
CA SER A 157 -36.04 -7.44 8.02
C SER A 157 -34.93 -8.12 8.81
N ALA A 158 -34.58 -9.38 8.50
CA ALA A 158 -33.58 -10.13 9.26
C ALA A 158 -32.15 -9.77 8.81
N ALA A 159 -31.94 -9.46 7.53
CA ALA A 159 -30.64 -9.07 6.98
C ALA A 159 -30.22 -7.63 7.35
N ARG A 160 -31.16 -6.74 7.67
CA ARG A 160 -30.85 -5.38 8.19
C ARG A 160 -30.42 -5.35 9.66
N GLY A 161 -30.48 -6.50 10.36
CA GLY A 161 -30.16 -6.62 11.78
C GLY A 161 -28.70 -6.97 12.10
N ILE A 162 -27.84 -7.17 11.10
CA ILE A 162 -26.43 -7.58 11.25
C ILE A 162 -25.63 -6.76 10.23
N ALA A 163 -24.68 -5.87 10.52
CA ALA A 163 -24.06 -5.44 11.74
C ALA A 163 -24.11 -3.90 11.77
N ARG A 164 -24.39 -3.30 12.93
CA ARG A 164 -23.83 -1.97 13.19
C ARG A 164 -22.33 -2.16 13.23
N ILE A 165 -21.66 -1.93 12.10
CA ILE A 165 -20.21 -1.88 12.06
C ILE A 165 -19.83 -0.76 13.03
N ASP A 166 -18.95 -1.06 13.98
CA ASP A 166 -18.44 -0.04 14.89
C ASP A 166 -17.84 1.06 14.01
N THR A 167 -18.48 2.24 14.00
CA THR A 167 -18.08 3.38 13.16
C THR A 167 -16.88 4.11 13.75
N ARG A 168 -16.17 3.47 14.69
CA ARG A 168 -14.97 4.01 15.30
C ARG A 168 -13.78 3.66 14.42
N PRO A 169 -12.92 4.64 14.12
CA PRO A 169 -11.62 4.37 13.52
C PRO A 169 -10.90 3.23 14.25
N THR A 170 -10.40 2.28 13.47
CA THR A 170 -9.63 1.15 13.97
C THR A 170 -8.14 1.47 13.90
N ARG A 171 -7.36 0.89 14.82
CA ARG A 171 -5.90 1.03 14.89
C ARG A 171 -5.26 -0.33 14.72
N ARG A 172 -4.47 -0.54 13.66
CA ARG A 172 -3.67 -1.76 13.46
C ARG A 172 -2.21 -1.45 13.26
N ALA A 173 -1.35 -2.30 13.79
CA ALA A 173 0.09 -2.19 13.57
C ALA A 173 0.71 -3.53 13.14
N LEU A 174 1.66 -3.45 12.21
CA LEU A 174 2.57 -4.52 11.84
C LEU A 174 3.99 -4.10 12.17
N LEU A 175 4.67 -4.86 13.03
CA LEU A 175 6.03 -4.59 13.45
C LEU A 175 6.94 -5.75 13.00
N ILE A 176 7.98 -5.41 12.24
CA ILE A 176 8.90 -6.37 11.64
C ILE A 176 10.32 -6.07 12.12
N GLY A 177 11.03 -7.09 12.61
CA GLY A 177 12.38 -6.94 13.15
C GLY A 177 13.24 -8.15 12.83
N ILE A 178 14.39 -7.93 12.19
CA ILE A 178 15.27 -9.03 11.75
C ILE A 178 16.68 -8.76 12.25
N ASN A 179 17.14 -9.59 13.18
CA ASN A 179 18.52 -9.63 13.67
C ASN A 179 19.29 -10.78 13.02
N ASP A 180 18.67 -11.96 13.02
CA ASP A 180 19.36 -13.23 12.77
C ASP A 180 19.43 -13.57 11.28
N TYR A 181 19.90 -12.65 10.43
CA TYR A 181 20.10 -12.94 9.01
C TYR A 181 20.96 -14.21 8.82
N PRO A 182 20.65 -15.04 7.79
CA PRO A 182 21.31 -16.34 7.61
C PRO A 182 22.85 -16.25 7.54
N LYS A 183 23.36 -15.20 6.89
CA LYS A 183 24.79 -14.93 6.81
C LYS A 183 25.26 -14.22 8.09
N PRO A 184 26.24 -14.77 8.82
CA PRO A 184 26.72 -14.16 10.06
C PRO A 184 27.22 -12.71 9.93
N ALA A 185 27.78 -12.35 8.77
CA ALA A 185 28.25 -11.00 8.48
C ALA A 185 27.11 -9.97 8.38
N ASP A 186 25.90 -10.42 8.04
CA ASP A 186 24.72 -9.58 7.85
C ASP A 186 23.87 -9.53 9.14
N ARG A 187 24.32 -10.11 10.25
CA ARG A 187 23.53 -10.11 11.49
C ARG A 187 23.52 -8.74 12.16
N LEU A 188 22.35 -8.38 12.69
CA LEU A 188 22.08 -7.19 13.48
C LEU A 188 21.74 -7.58 14.92
N GLU A 189 21.70 -6.62 15.83
CA GLU A 189 21.49 -6.88 17.26
C GLU A 189 20.27 -6.12 17.83
N GLY A 190 19.88 -5.00 17.22
CA GLY A 190 18.88 -4.09 17.76
C GLY A 190 17.48 -4.19 17.18
N CYS A 191 17.27 -4.88 16.07
CA CYS A 191 16.00 -4.85 15.34
C CYS A 191 14.85 -5.53 16.10
N VAL A 192 15.12 -6.62 16.81
CA VAL A 192 14.11 -7.26 17.66
C VAL A 192 13.75 -6.37 18.85
N ASN A 193 14.74 -5.73 19.47
CA ASN A 193 14.51 -4.80 20.59
C ASN A 193 13.72 -3.56 20.15
N ASP A 194 14.00 -3.05 18.94
CA ASP A 194 13.25 -1.96 18.32
C ASP A 194 11.76 -2.30 18.17
N VAL A 195 11.44 -3.53 17.75
CA VAL A 195 10.05 -3.99 17.62
C VAL A 195 9.33 -3.95 18.96
N PHE A 196 9.95 -4.46 20.03
CA PHE A 196 9.34 -4.42 21.36
C PHE A 196 9.23 -3.00 21.91
N LEU A 197 10.24 -2.15 21.66
CA LEU A 197 10.20 -0.73 22.00
C LEU A 197 9.03 -0.04 21.31
N MET A 198 8.88 -0.21 19.99
CA MET A 198 7.78 0.39 19.24
C MET A 198 6.42 -0.20 19.61
N SER A 199 6.33 -1.49 19.91
CA SER A 199 5.11 -2.09 20.45
C SER A 199 4.66 -1.41 21.74
N SER A 200 5.60 -1.17 22.68
CA SER A 200 5.28 -0.46 23.93
C SER A 200 4.82 0.98 23.66
N VAL A 201 5.49 1.70 22.76
CA VAL A 201 5.10 3.07 22.36
C VAL A 201 3.70 3.10 21.76
N LEU A 202 3.36 2.16 20.88
CA LEU A 202 2.05 2.08 20.23
C LEU A 202 0.94 1.71 21.22
N GLN A 203 1.21 0.80 22.16
CA GLN A 203 0.26 0.47 23.22
C GLN A 203 -0.01 1.67 24.15
N GLU A 204 1.04 2.44 24.51
CA GLU A 204 0.90 3.72 25.21
C GLU A 204 0.09 4.75 24.39
N SER A 205 0.04 4.56 23.07
CA SER A 205 -0.73 5.39 22.14
C SER A 205 -2.17 4.90 21.92
N GLY A 206 -2.59 3.82 22.58
CA GLY A 206 -3.93 3.25 22.45
C GLY A 206 -4.11 2.23 21.32
N PHE A 207 -3.02 1.69 20.74
CA PHE A 207 -3.13 0.48 19.91
C PHE A 207 -3.37 -0.71 20.82
N MET A 208 -4.45 -1.46 20.57
CA MET A 208 -4.77 -2.64 21.36
C MET A 208 -3.77 -3.77 21.04
N PRO A 209 -3.31 -4.56 22.03
CA PRO A 209 -2.37 -5.65 21.79
C PRO A 209 -2.82 -6.64 20.71
N ASP A 210 -4.11 -6.95 20.66
CA ASP A 210 -4.69 -7.88 19.66
C ASP A 210 -4.67 -7.32 18.23
N GLU A 211 -4.51 -6.00 18.07
CA GLU A 211 -4.39 -5.30 16.79
C GLU A 211 -2.93 -4.96 16.44
N ILE A 212 -1.95 -5.54 17.16
CA ILE A 212 -0.52 -5.44 16.84
C ILE A 212 -0.01 -6.82 16.45
N ARG A 213 0.44 -6.97 15.20
CA ARG A 213 1.13 -8.19 14.74
C ARG A 213 2.62 -7.96 14.66
N VAL A 214 3.37 -8.95 15.11
CA VAL A 214 4.84 -8.95 15.12
C VAL A 214 5.37 -10.09 14.24
N VAL A 215 6.44 -9.82 13.49
CA VAL A 215 7.16 -10.81 12.68
C VAL A 215 8.65 -10.63 12.88
N LEU A 216 9.33 -11.68 13.31
CA LEU A 216 10.74 -11.61 13.69
C LEU A 216 11.57 -12.64 12.93
N ASN A 217 12.82 -12.29 12.63
CA ASN A 217 13.88 -13.20 12.20
C ASN A 217 13.43 -14.19 11.10
N GLU A 218 13.61 -15.50 11.30
CA GLU A 218 13.33 -16.56 10.34
C GLU A 218 11.87 -16.63 9.86
N ARG A 219 10.95 -15.97 10.59
CA ARG A 219 9.55 -15.86 10.20
C ARG A 219 9.26 -14.65 9.32
N ALA A 220 10.17 -13.69 9.27
CA ALA A 220 10.09 -12.50 8.44
C ALA A 220 10.61 -12.78 7.02
N THR A 221 10.09 -13.86 6.42
CA THR A 221 10.30 -14.17 5.00
C THR A 221 9.53 -13.20 4.11
N ALA A 222 9.87 -13.13 2.83
CA ALA A 222 9.17 -12.27 1.88
C ALA A 222 7.67 -12.56 1.87
N GLN A 223 7.30 -13.84 1.74
CA GLN A 223 5.91 -14.30 1.86
C GLN A 223 5.31 -13.95 3.24
N GLY A 224 6.05 -14.23 4.31
CA GLY A 224 5.57 -13.98 5.67
C GLY A 224 5.22 -12.51 5.90
N ILE A 225 6.04 -11.58 5.42
CA ILE A 225 5.80 -10.14 5.49
C ILE A 225 4.59 -9.75 4.64
N MET A 226 4.52 -10.21 3.39
CA MET A 226 3.42 -9.90 2.47
C MET A 226 2.05 -10.32 3.01
N GLU A 227 1.95 -11.50 3.63
CA GLU A 227 0.73 -11.96 4.29
C GLU A 227 0.27 -11.04 5.43
N ARG A 228 1.21 -10.49 6.23
CA ARG A 228 0.83 -9.54 7.29
C ARG A 228 0.52 -8.15 6.73
N LEU A 229 1.16 -7.73 5.65
CA LEU A 229 0.83 -6.47 4.96
C LEU A 229 -0.61 -6.51 4.44
N HIS A 230 -1.03 -7.64 3.88
CA HIS A 230 -2.43 -7.85 3.50
C HIS A 230 -3.36 -7.65 4.71
N TRP A 231 -3.12 -8.34 5.84
CA TRP A 231 -3.93 -8.15 7.05
C TRP A 231 -3.94 -6.70 7.58
N LEU A 232 -2.80 -6.02 7.53
CA LEU A 232 -2.68 -4.64 8.01
C LEU A 232 -3.61 -3.71 7.21
N LEU A 233 -3.64 -3.90 5.89
CA LEU A 233 -4.29 -2.98 4.95
C LEU A 233 -5.64 -3.49 4.43
N GLU A 234 -6.09 -4.65 4.92
CA GLU A 234 -7.41 -5.20 4.61
C GLU A 234 -8.53 -4.34 5.22
N GLY A 235 -9.49 -3.97 4.38
CA GLY A 235 -10.75 -3.34 4.81
C GLY A 235 -10.60 -1.96 5.44
N VAL A 236 -9.53 -1.23 5.13
CA VAL A 236 -9.26 0.11 5.64
C VAL A 236 -10.35 1.09 5.21
N ARG A 237 -10.80 1.92 6.15
CA ARG A 237 -11.82 2.96 5.95
C ARG A 237 -11.29 4.35 6.27
N ASP A 238 -12.07 5.37 5.97
CA ASP A 238 -11.75 6.73 6.40
C ASP A 238 -11.58 6.81 7.92
N GLY A 239 -10.57 7.56 8.35
CA GLY A 239 -10.20 7.74 9.75
C GLY A 239 -9.37 6.61 10.36
N ASP A 240 -9.36 5.40 9.77
CA ASP A 240 -8.56 4.28 10.26
C ASP A 240 -7.06 4.64 10.35
N GLU A 241 -6.39 4.14 11.38
CA GLU A 241 -4.97 4.35 11.61
C GLU A 241 -4.21 3.03 11.42
N ARG A 242 -3.15 3.06 10.62
CA ARG A 242 -2.31 1.93 10.27
C ARG A 242 -0.85 2.30 10.51
N MET A 243 -0.13 1.43 11.19
CA MET A 243 1.30 1.57 11.44
C MET A 243 2.04 0.37 10.87
N LEU A 244 2.93 0.61 9.91
CA LEU A 244 3.97 -0.33 9.54
C LEU A 244 5.28 0.12 10.21
N PHE A 245 5.92 -0.77 10.94
CA PHE A 245 7.25 -0.57 11.48
C PHE A 245 8.18 -1.66 10.95
N TYR A 246 9.30 -1.27 10.38
CA TYR A 246 10.33 -2.18 9.91
C TYR A 246 11.69 -1.77 10.49
N SER A 247 12.40 -2.75 11.07
CA SER A 247 13.78 -2.62 11.52
C SER A 247 14.59 -3.80 10.97
N GLY A 248 15.60 -3.51 10.16
CA GLY A 248 16.36 -4.53 9.43
C GLY A 248 17.21 -3.91 8.33
N HIS A 249 17.68 -4.73 7.38
CA HIS A 249 18.44 -4.25 6.25
C HIS A 249 17.53 -3.67 5.16
N GLY A 250 18.03 -2.65 4.46
CA GLY A 250 17.57 -2.25 3.14
C GLY A 250 18.61 -2.63 2.07
N ALA A 251 18.18 -2.75 0.83
CA ALA A 251 19.07 -2.96 -0.30
C ALA A 251 18.54 -2.26 -1.56
N GLN A 252 19.40 -2.17 -2.57
CA GLN A 252 19.07 -1.75 -3.92
C GLN A 252 19.34 -2.90 -4.89
N ILE A 253 18.36 -3.24 -5.72
CA ILE A 253 18.49 -4.28 -6.75
C ILE A 253 18.32 -3.65 -8.15
N PRO A 254 19.17 -4.00 -9.13
CA PRO A 254 18.99 -3.56 -10.52
C PRO A 254 17.66 -4.07 -11.08
N ARG A 255 16.93 -3.17 -11.74
CA ARG A 255 15.71 -3.48 -12.46
C ARG A 255 15.98 -3.53 -13.96
N TYR A 256 15.22 -4.39 -14.64
CA TYR A 256 15.36 -4.67 -16.06
C TYR A 256 14.12 -4.24 -16.83
N ASN A 257 14.35 -3.65 -18.00
CA ASN A 257 13.30 -3.35 -18.96
C ASN A 257 12.82 -4.62 -19.70
N PRO A 258 11.77 -4.55 -20.54
CA PRO A 258 11.29 -5.70 -21.30
C PRO A 258 12.30 -6.30 -22.29
N SER A 259 13.37 -5.57 -22.67
CA SER A 259 14.45 -6.10 -23.50
C SER A 259 15.55 -6.79 -22.69
N GLY A 260 15.42 -6.88 -21.37
CA GLY A 260 16.36 -7.55 -20.48
C GLY A 260 17.61 -6.73 -20.15
N ALA A 261 17.61 -5.42 -20.45
CA ALA A 261 18.70 -4.52 -20.08
C ALA A 261 18.39 -3.80 -18.76
N PRO A 262 19.39 -3.61 -17.87
CA PRO A 262 19.23 -2.75 -16.69
C PRO A 262 18.85 -1.33 -17.10
N ASP A 263 17.78 -0.80 -16.52
CA ASP A 263 17.23 0.53 -16.86
C ASP A 263 16.97 1.42 -15.64
N SER A 264 16.99 0.85 -14.44
CA SER A 264 16.63 1.52 -13.19
C SER A 264 17.07 0.67 -11.99
N VAL A 265 16.84 1.18 -10.78
CA VAL A 265 17.15 0.48 -9.52
C VAL A 265 15.91 0.48 -8.64
N ASP A 266 15.60 -0.65 -8.00
CA ASP A 266 14.54 -0.73 -7.00
C ASP A 266 15.14 -0.71 -5.59
N GLU A 267 14.64 0.16 -4.72
CA GLU A 267 14.84 0.03 -3.27
C GLU A 267 13.94 -1.07 -2.71
N CYS A 268 14.48 -1.86 -1.79
CA CYS A 268 13.72 -2.91 -1.13
C CYS A 268 14.04 -3.04 0.36
N LEU A 269 13.05 -3.52 1.11
CA LEU A 269 13.31 -4.13 2.41
C LEU A 269 13.87 -5.54 2.17
N VAL A 270 14.72 -5.99 3.09
CA VAL A 270 15.43 -7.27 3.02
C VAL A 270 14.80 -8.27 4.00
N PRO A 271 13.93 -9.17 3.54
CA PRO A 271 13.47 -10.32 4.32
C PRO A 271 14.60 -11.25 4.76
N TYR A 272 14.27 -12.15 5.69
CA TYR A 272 15.20 -13.17 6.16
C TYR A 272 15.69 -14.12 5.05
N ASP A 273 14.83 -14.43 4.08
CA ASP A 273 15.10 -15.33 2.94
C ASP A 273 15.61 -14.59 1.70
N PHE A 274 16.03 -13.33 1.82
CA PHE A 274 16.53 -12.54 0.70
C PHE A 274 17.78 -13.15 0.03
N ASP A 275 17.74 -13.25 -1.29
CA ASP A 275 18.77 -13.85 -2.13
C ASP A 275 19.15 -12.98 -3.34
N TRP A 276 18.92 -11.66 -3.26
CA TRP A 276 19.11 -10.71 -4.36
C TRP A 276 18.16 -10.88 -5.55
N THR A 277 17.10 -11.69 -5.41
CA THR A 277 16.02 -11.77 -6.38
C THR A 277 14.83 -10.89 -6.00
N PRO A 278 14.06 -10.38 -6.98
CA PRO A 278 12.83 -9.64 -6.72
C PRO A 278 11.76 -10.43 -5.94
N GLU A 279 11.77 -11.76 -6.02
CA GLU A 279 10.81 -12.65 -5.39
C GLU A 279 10.99 -12.72 -3.86
N HIS A 280 12.24 -12.68 -3.40
CA HIS A 280 12.57 -12.67 -1.96
C HIS A 280 12.86 -11.26 -1.41
N ALA A 281 12.44 -10.22 -2.13
CA ALA A 281 12.53 -8.82 -1.71
C ALA A 281 11.13 -8.24 -1.45
N ILE A 282 11.05 -7.16 -0.65
CA ILE A 282 9.84 -6.33 -0.57
C ILE A 282 10.08 -5.03 -1.33
N LEU A 283 9.58 -4.97 -2.56
CA LEU A 283 9.74 -3.85 -3.49
C LEU A 283 8.54 -2.90 -3.46
N ASP A 284 8.71 -1.64 -3.88
CA ASP A 284 7.58 -0.69 -3.95
C ASP A 284 6.47 -1.17 -4.89
N ARG A 285 6.82 -1.85 -5.99
CA ARG A 285 5.82 -2.42 -6.92
C ARG A 285 4.90 -3.45 -6.27
N GLN A 286 5.37 -4.15 -5.23
CA GLN A 286 4.57 -5.09 -4.44
C GLN A 286 3.82 -4.33 -3.35
N PHE A 287 4.52 -3.45 -2.63
CA PHE A 287 3.95 -2.72 -1.51
C PHE A 287 2.83 -1.75 -1.93
N SER A 288 3.00 -1.05 -3.05
CA SER A 288 2.01 -0.13 -3.64
C SER A 288 0.70 -0.80 -4.02
N GLN A 289 0.69 -2.12 -4.24
CA GLN A 289 -0.56 -2.84 -4.52
C GLN A 289 -1.51 -2.78 -3.32
N PHE A 290 -0.99 -2.74 -2.09
CA PHE A 290 -1.80 -2.68 -0.88
C PHE A 290 -2.21 -1.26 -0.53
N TYR A 291 -1.31 -0.28 -0.67
CA TYR A 291 -1.59 1.06 -0.14
C TYR A 291 -2.17 2.03 -1.17
N SER A 292 -1.92 1.86 -2.46
CA SER A 292 -2.19 2.91 -3.47
C SER A 292 -3.68 3.26 -3.64
N GLN A 293 -4.60 2.36 -3.29
CA GLN A 293 -6.06 2.57 -3.34
C GLN A 293 -6.68 2.92 -1.98
N LEU A 294 -5.89 3.09 -0.93
CA LEU A 294 -6.43 3.39 0.39
C LEU A 294 -7.28 4.69 0.37
N PRO A 295 -8.31 4.78 1.23
CA PRO A 295 -9.08 6.00 1.38
C PRO A 295 -8.19 7.16 1.82
N TYR A 296 -8.37 8.35 1.24
CA TYR A 296 -7.46 9.47 1.52
C TYR A 296 -7.49 9.92 2.98
N ASP A 297 -8.59 9.66 3.69
CA ASP A 297 -8.78 10.05 5.09
C ASP A 297 -8.32 9.01 6.11
N CYS A 298 -7.80 7.86 5.67
CA CYS A 298 -7.05 6.98 6.57
C CYS A 298 -5.63 7.53 6.85
N TYR A 299 -5.06 7.12 7.98
CA TYR A 299 -3.69 7.44 8.38
C TYR A 299 -2.82 6.20 8.29
N PHE A 300 -2.09 6.03 7.20
CA PHE A 300 -1.09 4.99 7.09
C PHE A 300 0.32 5.58 7.24
N VAL A 301 0.97 5.24 8.34
CA VAL A 301 2.38 5.58 8.62
C VAL A 301 3.23 4.34 8.44
N ALA A 302 4.32 4.45 7.68
CA ALA A 302 5.35 3.44 7.59
C ALA A 302 6.67 4.02 8.08
N MET A 303 7.18 3.48 9.18
CA MET A 303 8.45 3.84 9.79
C MET A 303 9.49 2.77 9.47
N LEU A 304 10.55 3.18 8.79
CA LEU A 304 11.56 2.31 8.20
C LEU A 304 12.92 2.64 8.81
N ASP A 305 13.41 1.77 9.68
CA ASP A 305 14.73 1.86 10.29
C ASP A 305 15.72 0.95 9.56
N CYS A 306 16.07 1.38 8.34
CA CYS A 306 17.00 0.74 7.42
C CYS A 306 17.69 1.79 6.52
N CYS A 307 18.73 1.40 5.78
CA CYS A 307 19.33 2.19 4.71
C CYS A 307 19.48 1.36 3.43
N HIS A 308 19.34 2.00 2.26
CA HIS A 308 19.34 1.34 0.95
C HIS A 308 20.65 1.50 0.17
N SER A 309 21.51 2.42 0.60
CA SER A 309 22.80 2.78 0.01
C SER A 309 23.91 1.72 0.17
N GLY A 310 23.71 0.73 1.05
CA GLY A 310 24.74 -0.22 1.44
C GLY A 310 25.97 0.47 2.09
N GLY A 311 26.89 -0.30 2.66
CA GLY A 311 28.09 0.29 3.23
C GLY A 311 29.04 -0.75 3.82
N MET A 312 30.30 -0.37 4.01
CA MET A 312 31.26 -1.21 4.72
C MET A 312 31.38 -0.74 6.17
N THR A 313 31.09 -1.64 7.11
CA THR A 313 31.44 -1.42 8.52
C THR A 313 32.87 -1.91 8.75
N ARG A 314 33.65 -1.12 9.49
CA ARG A 314 34.96 -1.55 9.98
C ARG A 314 34.74 -2.49 11.17
N ASP A 315 35.61 -3.48 11.35
CA ASP A 315 35.56 -4.36 12.52
C ASP A 315 35.54 -3.53 13.82
N GLY A 316 34.51 -3.77 14.65
CA GLY A 316 34.28 -3.04 15.91
C GLY A 316 33.58 -1.68 15.78
N GLY A 317 33.23 -1.23 14.57
CA GLY A 317 32.42 -0.03 14.32
C GLY A 317 30.91 -0.28 14.53
N PRO A 318 30.08 0.78 14.53
CA PRO A 318 28.62 0.64 14.60
C PRO A 318 28.09 -0.16 13.41
N ARG A 319 27.25 -1.17 13.68
CA ARG A 319 26.59 -1.94 12.62
C ARG A 319 25.67 -1.03 11.81
N ILE A 320 25.66 -1.24 10.49
CA ILE A 320 24.81 -0.48 9.54
C ILE A 320 23.64 -1.34 9.10
N ARG A 321 22.53 -0.70 8.76
CA ARG A 321 21.28 -1.36 8.40
C ARG A 321 21.00 -1.37 6.89
N GLY A 322 22.04 -1.69 6.10
CA GLY A 322 21.94 -1.84 4.65
C GLY A 322 22.91 -2.90 4.12
N LEU A 323 22.53 -3.59 3.05
CA LEU A 323 23.36 -4.59 2.40
C LEU A 323 24.05 -4.02 1.16
N THR A 324 25.33 -4.38 0.99
CA THR A 324 26.07 -4.12 -0.24
C THR A 324 25.84 -5.27 -1.23
N PRO A 325 25.49 -4.98 -2.50
CA PRO A 325 25.31 -6.03 -3.51
C PRO A 325 26.60 -6.81 -3.74
N PRO A 326 26.53 -8.15 -3.95
CA PRO A 326 27.67 -8.94 -4.38
C PRO A 326 28.14 -8.47 -5.76
N ASP A 327 29.40 -8.78 -6.10
CA ASP A 327 30.07 -8.16 -7.25
C ASP A 327 29.39 -8.45 -8.59
N ASP A 328 28.78 -9.64 -8.76
CA ASP A 328 28.01 -10.01 -9.95
C ASP A 328 26.71 -9.20 -10.10
N ILE A 329 26.08 -8.82 -8.98
CA ILE A 329 24.94 -7.92 -8.98
C ILE A 329 25.39 -6.48 -9.22
N ARG A 330 26.44 -6.03 -8.52
CA ARG A 330 27.00 -4.68 -8.67
C ARG A 330 27.44 -4.38 -10.09
N HIS A 331 28.04 -5.37 -10.77
CA HIS A 331 28.45 -5.26 -12.17
C HIS A 331 27.30 -4.84 -13.12
N ARG A 332 26.06 -5.20 -12.80
CA ARG A 332 24.87 -4.84 -13.61
C ARG A 332 24.60 -3.32 -13.61
N ALA A 333 25.07 -2.61 -12.59
CA ALA A 333 25.00 -1.16 -12.48
C ALA A 333 26.26 -0.45 -13.04
N LEU A 334 27.21 -1.19 -13.61
CA LEU A 334 28.45 -0.65 -14.18
C LEU A 334 28.48 -0.78 -15.71
N ARG A 335 29.24 0.09 -16.35
CA ARG A 335 29.64 0.01 -17.76
C ARG A 335 31.15 0.20 -17.88
N TRP A 336 31.75 -0.45 -18.88
CA TRP A 336 33.14 -0.21 -19.22
C TRP A 336 33.26 1.12 -19.98
N GLU A 337 34.06 2.05 -19.48
CA GLU A 337 34.42 3.28 -20.17
C GLU A 337 35.79 3.10 -20.81
N ALA A 338 35.79 2.84 -22.12
CA ALA A 338 37.01 2.49 -22.83
C ALA A 338 37.99 3.67 -22.95
N SER A 339 37.49 4.92 -22.98
CA SER A 339 38.37 6.11 -23.02
C SER A 339 39.17 6.28 -21.73
N GLU A 340 38.57 5.92 -20.59
CA GLU A 340 39.18 6.02 -19.27
C GLU A 340 39.85 4.70 -18.82
N GLY A 341 39.61 3.60 -19.54
CA GLY A 341 40.14 2.28 -19.20
C GLY A 341 39.64 1.74 -17.85
N MET A 342 38.41 2.07 -17.47
CA MET A 342 37.86 1.71 -16.16
C MET A 342 36.35 1.41 -16.19
N TRP A 343 35.87 0.75 -15.12
CA TRP A 343 34.44 0.59 -14.87
C TRP A 343 33.87 1.86 -14.23
N VAL A 344 32.78 2.36 -14.78
CA VAL A 344 32.05 3.53 -14.26
C VAL A 344 30.58 3.17 -14.01
N PRO A 345 29.87 3.89 -13.11
CA PRO A 345 28.43 3.74 -12.96
C PRO A 345 27.68 3.90 -14.29
N ARG A 346 26.59 3.16 -14.45
CA ARG A 346 25.64 3.38 -15.54
C ARG A 346 24.82 4.63 -15.28
N ASP A 347 24.64 5.43 -16.33
CA ASP A 347 23.61 6.46 -16.34
C ASP A 347 22.31 5.81 -16.80
N PHE A 348 21.31 5.85 -15.92
CA PHE A 348 19.96 5.39 -16.23
C PHE A 348 19.08 6.59 -16.57
N PRO A 349 18.21 6.49 -17.59
CA PRO A 349 17.24 7.53 -17.85
C PRO A 349 16.28 7.67 -16.65
N PRO A 350 15.86 8.89 -16.31
CA PRO A 350 14.90 9.07 -15.24
C PRO A 350 13.59 8.33 -15.51
N LEU A 351 13.01 7.72 -14.47
CA LEU A 351 11.72 7.02 -14.59
C LEU A 351 10.57 7.97 -14.96
N ASN A 352 10.70 9.24 -14.55
CA ASN A 352 9.82 10.33 -14.95
C ASN A 352 10.65 11.61 -15.06
N GLU A 353 10.89 12.03 -16.30
CA GLU A 353 11.75 13.18 -16.63
C GLU A 353 11.24 14.51 -16.06
N SER A 354 9.93 14.70 -16.00
CA SER A 354 9.34 15.93 -15.49
C SER A 354 9.38 16.01 -13.96
N LEU A 355 9.17 14.87 -13.31
CA LEU A 355 9.21 14.76 -11.86
C LEU A 355 10.64 14.84 -11.34
N SER A 356 11.61 14.22 -12.03
CA SER A 356 13.03 14.25 -11.65
C SER A 356 13.58 15.68 -11.62
N LYS A 357 13.13 16.54 -12.55
CA LYS A 357 13.48 17.96 -12.63
C LYS A 357 12.71 18.85 -11.66
N SER A 358 11.71 18.30 -10.96
CA SER A 358 10.91 19.06 -10.00
C SER A 358 11.68 19.26 -8.68
N LYS A 359 11.27 20.25 -7.89
CA LYS A 359 11.88 20.55 -6.59
C LYS A 359 11.90 19.34 -5.63
N ASN A 360 10.92 18.45 -5.72
CA ASN A 360 10.77 17.30 -4.85
C ASN A 360 11.10 15.98 -5.58
N GLY A 361 11.74 16.04 -6.76
CA GLY A 361 12.01 14.86 -7.59
C GLY A 361 12.81 13.79 -6.86
N ALA A 362 13.87 14.20 -6.14
CA ALA A 362 14.73 13.31 -5.37
C ALA A 362 13.99 12.54 -4.25
N ASP A 363 12.93 13.13 -3.66
CA ASP A 363 12.11 12.45 -2.65
C ASP A 363 11.37 11.22 -3.22
N TYR A 364 11.13 11.21 -4.54
CA TYR A 364 10.41 10.15 -5.26
C TYR A 364 11.33 9.21 -6.04
N LEU A 365 12.35 9.78 -6.68
CA LEU A 365 13.16 9.11 -7.72
C LEU A 365 14.63 8.92 -7.34
N GLY A 366 15.01 9.41 -6.16
CA GLY A 366 16.39 9.56 -5.75
C GLY A 366 17.17 10.60 -6.56
N ASP A 367 18.41 10.84 -6.17
CA ASP A 367 19.25 11.89 -6.77
C ASP A 367 19.55 11.65 -8.26
N ASN A 368 19.61 10.37 -8.68
CA ASN A 368 19.86 9.98 -10.06
C ASN A 368 18.60 9.98 -10.95
N GLY A 369 17.41 10.19 -10.38
CA GLY A 369 16.13 10.16 -11.11
C GLY A 369 15.65 8.77 -11.55
N ALA A 370 16.44 7.72 -11.31
CA ALA A 370 16.23 6.37 -11.83
C ALA A 370 16.02 5.32 -10.72
N THR A 371 15.83 5.77 -9.48
CA THR A 371 15.62 4.91 -8.32
C THR A 371 14.13 4.84 -7.98
N GLN A 372 13.55 3.63 -7.97
CA GLN A 372 12.21 3.42 -7.42
C GLN A 372 12.31 3.33 -5.91
N ARG A 373 12.08 4.46 -5.25
CA ARG A 373 12.09 4.55 -3.79
C ARG A 373 10.86 3.89 -3.18
N LEU A 374 11.05 3.24 -2.03
CA LEU A 374 9.98 2.51 -1.37
C LEU A 374 8.82 3.45 -0.94
N GLY A 375 7.58 3.03 -1.15
CA GLY A 375 6.38 3.75 -0.71
C GLY A 375 6.05 5.02 -1.51
N ARG A 376 6.47 5.10 -2.79
CA ARG A 376 6.20 6.26 -3.68
C ARG A 376 5.23 5.97 -4.82
N SER A 377 4.96 4.70 -5.10
CA SER A 377 4.13 4.22 -6.21
C SER A 377 4.63 4.75 -7.55
N MET A 378 5.94 4.71 -7.79
CA MET A 378 6.51 5.24 -9.04
C MET A 378 6.02 4.47 -10.27
N ALA A 379 5.71 3.19 -10.12
CA ALA A 379 5.04 2.39 -11.16
C ALA A 379 3.66 2.92 -11.59
N LEU A 380 3.05 3.84 -10.83
CA LEU A 380 1.75 4.46 -11.10
C LEU A 380 1.85 5.97 -11.37
N ARG A 381 3.07 6.45 -11.64
CA ARG A 381 3.39 7.87 -11.87
C ARG A 381 4.36 8.01 -13.05
N THR A 382 4.17 7.21 -14.10
CA THR A 382 5.13 7.16 -15.22
C THR A 382 4.89 8.28 -16.23
N GLN A 383 3.67 8.81 -16.28
CA GLN A 383 3.30 9.93 -17.15
C GLN A 383 3.97 11.25 -16.74
N PRO A 384 4.25 12.15 -17.69
CA PRO A 384 4.69 13.51 -17.38
C PRO A 384 3.73 14.22 -16.41
N ASP A 385 4.27 14.98 -15.46
CA ASP A 385 3.53 15.66 -14.40
C ASP A 385 2.38 16.53 -14.92
N LYS A 386 2.53 17.14 -16.10
CA LYS A 386 1.46 17.92 -16.74
C LYS A 386 0.24 17.05 -17.07
N GLU A 387 0.45 15.87 -17.65
CA GLU A 387 -0.60 14.94 -18.06
C GLU A 387 -1.19 14.21 -16.86
N TYR A 388 -0.33 13.80 -15.93
CA TYR A 388 -0.74 13.24 -14.65
C TYR A 388 -1.63 14.20 -13.85
N ASN A 389 -1.25 15.48 -13.78
CA ASN A 389 -2.05 16.51 -13.10
C ASN A 389 -3.35 16.84 -13.84
N LYS A 390 -3.33 16.89 -15.18
CA LYS A 390 -4.55 17.04 -16.01
C LYS A 390 -5.54 15.92 -15.70
N THR A 391 -5.09 14.67 -15.77
CA THR A 391 -5.93 13.49 -15.54
C THR A 391 -6.52 13.47 -14.13
N ARG A 392 -5.72 13.74 -13.09
CA ARG A 392 -6.19 13.89 -11.71
C ARG A 392 -7.29 14.95 -11.57
N ALA A 393 -7.10 16.11 -12.18
CA ALA A 393 -8.07 17.20 -12.13
C ALA A 393 -9.37 16.84 -12.85
N GLU A 394 -9.27 16.22 -14.03
CA GLU A 394 -10.43 15.74 -14.80
C GLU A 394 -11.22 14.67 -14.06
N LEU A 395 -10.54 13.73 -13.42
CA LEU A 395 -11.18 12.63 -12.71
C LEU A 395 -11.58 12.99 -11.26
N GLY A 396 -11.07 14.09 -10.71
CA GLY A 396 -11.46 14.56 -9.37
C GLY A 396 -10.77 13.84 -8.21
N HIS A 397 -9.52 13.37 -8.36
CA HIS A 397 -8.76 12.71 -7.31
C HIS A 397 -7.31 13.19 -7.19
N HIS A 398 -6.59 12.76 -6.15
CA HIS A 398 -5.20 13.16 -5.86
C HIS A 398 -4.13 12.16 -6.35
N GLY A 399 -4.54 11.06 -7.01
CA GLY A 399 -3.65 9.99 -7.50
C GLY A 399 -3.50 8.85 -6.49
N PRO A 400 -2.50 7.95 -6.62
CA PRO A 400 -2.32 6.87 -5.67
C PRO A 400 -2.07 7.44 -4.27
N TYR A 401 -2.64 6.80 -3.26
CA TYR A 401 -2.44 7.17 -1.87
C TYR A 401 -0.94 7.14 -1.54
N LEU A 402 -0.47 8.16 -0.83
CA LEU A 402 0.93 8.29 -0.41
C LEU A 402 0.99 8.13 1.11
N PRO A 403 1.58 7.03 1.63
CA PRO A 403 1.79 6.85 3.06
C PRO A 403 2.66 7.96 3.65
N ILE A 404 2.54 8.18 4.96
CA ILE A 404 3.50 8.99 5.70
C ILE A 404 4.72 8.10 5.97
N LEU A 405 5.83 8.36 5.28
CA LEU A 405 7.08 7.63 5.47
C LEU A 405 7.99 8.35 6.45
N LEU A 406 8.47 7.58 7.42
CA LEU A 406 9.43 7.97 8.44
C LEU A 406 10.68 7.11 8.26
N GLU A 407 11.65 7.61 7.51
CA GLU A 407 12.86 6.89 7.13
C GLU A 407 14.02 7.32 8.04
N ALA A 408 14.87 6.38 8.44
CA ALA A 408 15.94 6.63 9.42
C ALA A 408 17.07 7.56 8.92
N CYS A 409 17.31 7.61 7.62
CA CYS A 409 18.37 8.39 7.00
C CYS A 409 17.99 8.86 5.59
N GLN A 410 18.76 9.80 5.03
CA GLN A 410 18.65 10.17 3.62
C GLN A 410 19.22 9.07 2.71
N GLU A 411 18.96 9.15 1.40
CA GLU A 411 19.34 8.14 0.40
C GLU A 411 20.82 7.75 0.47
N GLN A 412 21.73 8.74 0.54
CA GLN A 412 23.19 8.52 0.55
C GLN A 412 23.77 8.39 1.97
N GLU A 413 22.93 8.30 2.99
CA GLU A 413 23.34 8.14 4.39
C GLU A 413 23.11 6.71 4.87
N LEU A 414 23.65 6.37 6.04
CA LEU A 414 23.50 5.06 6.67
C LEU A 414 22.63 5.17 7.91
N SER A 415 21.86 4.11 8.19
CA SER A 415 21.20 3.92 9.48
C SER A 415 22.07 3.03 10.38
N TYR A 416 22.22 3.43 11.64
CA TYR A 416 23.14 2.83 12.61
C TYR A 416 22.45 2.16 13.80
N GLU A 417 23.12 1.17 14.38
CA GLU A 417 22.78 0.67 15.72
C GLU A 417 23.31 1.56 16.85
N TYR A 418 22.57 1.56 17.96
CA TYR A 418 22.85 2.24 19.21
C TYR A 418 22.83 1.23 20.36
N ARG A 419 23.74 1.37 21.32
CA ARG A 419 23.77 0.54 22.53
C ARG A 419 23.38 1.36 23.76
N ASP A 420 22.29 0.97 24.41
CA ASP A 420 21.87 1.45 25.73
C ASP A 420 22.30 0.42 26.78
N GLY A 421 23.46 0.66 27.40
CA GLY A 421 24.11 -0.34 28.25
C GLY A 421 24.43 -1.62 27.47
N VAL A 422 23.80 -2.73 27.84
CA VAL A 422 23.97 -4.04 27.18
C VAL A 422 22.95 -4.31 26.06
N THR A 423 21.98 -3.42 25.87
CA THR A 423 20.89 -3.62 24.91
C THR A 423 21.14 -2.82 23.64
N SER A 424 21.12 -3.48 22.49
CA SER A 424 21.22 -2.84 21.18
C SER A 424 19.85 -2.39 20.67
N TYR A 425 19.80 -1.26 19.97
CA TYR A 425 18.62 -0.66 19.32
C TYR A 425 19.04 -0.01 18.00
N GLY A 426 18.08 0.39 17.18
CA GLY A 426 18.31 1.35 16.11
C GLY A 426 18.44 2.75 16.67
N ALA A 427 19.46 3.50 16.24
CA ALA A 427 19.66 4.87 16.70
C ALA A 427 18.42 5.74 16.41
N TYR A 428 17.80 5.55 15.24
CA TYR A 428 16.59 6.28 14.85
C TYR A 428 15.40 5.88 15.70
N THR A 429 15.08 4.58 15.78
CA THR A 429 13.95 4.06 16.56
C THR A 429 14.06 4.46 18.03
N PHE A 430 15.23 4.31 18.64
CA PHE A 430 15.46 4.70 20.03
C PHE A 430 15.22 6.20 20.25
N CYS A 431 15.77 7.05 19.37
CA CYS A 431 15.57 8.50 19.46
C CYS A 431 14.10 8.88 19.25
N MET A 432 13.41 8.26 18.29
CA MET A 432 11.99 8.47 18.01
C MET A 432 11.14 8.18 19.25
N ALA A 433 11.30 6.99 19.83
CA ALA A 433 10.54 6.58 21.02
C ALA A 433 10.79 7.52 22.21
N LYS A 434 12.05 7.92 22.45
CA LYS A 434 12.40 8.86 23.53
C LYS A 434 11.81 10.24 23.30
N VAL A 435 11.94 10.81 22.10
CA VAL A 435 11.38 12.14 21.78
C VAL A 435 9.86 12.12 21.94
N LEU A 436 9.17 11.10 21.43
CA LEU A 436 7.72 11.03 21.50
C LEU A 436 7.23 10.97 22.95
N ARG A 437 7.88 10.15 23.79
CA ARG A 437 7.58 10.09 25.24
C ARG A 437 7.89 11.42 25.95
N GLU A 438 9.02 12.06 25.65
CA GLU A 438 9.35 13.38 26.20
C GLU A 438 8.32 14.46 25.84
N GLN A 439 7.72 14.40 24.64
CA GLN A 439 6.63 15.31 24.26
C GLN A 439 5.34 14.99 25.01
N ARG A 440 5.00 13.71 25.17
CA ARG A 440 3.82 13.26 25.94
C ARG A 440 3.89 13.67 27.40
N ASP A 441 5.05 13.51 28.03
CA ASP A 441 5.27 13.90 29.43
C ASP A 441 5.06 15.41 29.65
N ARG A 442 5.27 16.21 28.60
CA ARG A 442 5.02 17.66 28.58
C ARG A 442 3.58 18.02 28.20
N GLY A 443 2.72 17.03 27.95
CA GLY A 443 1.36 17.24 27.44
C GLY A 443 1.31 17.75 26.00
N ALA A 444 2.40 17.64 25.24
CA ALA A 444 2.48 18.09 23.86
C ALA A 444 2.18 16.94 22.88
N ASN A 445 1.49 17.26 21.79
CA ASN A 445 1.38 16.38 20.62
C ASN A 445 2.03 17.11 19.44
N PRO A 446 3.21 16.69 18.95
CA PRO A 446 3.84 17.30 17.79
C PRO A 446 3.18 16.85 16.48
N SER A 447 3.39 17.59 15.39
CA SER A 447 3.19 17.08 14.04
C SER A 447 4.29 16.09 13.65
N PHE A 448 4.13 15.36 12.54
CA PHE A 448 5.21 14.51 12.01
C PHE A 448 6.45 15.33 11.66
N TYR A 449 6.26 16.53 11.12
CA TYR A 449 7.36 17.47 10.83
C TYR A 449 8.11 17.89 12.10
N GLU A 450 7.37 18.32 13.13
CA GLU A 450 7.94 18.71 14.42
C GLU A 450 8.67 17.53 15.10
N LEU A 451 8.07 16.33 15.06
CA LEU A 451 8.67 15.12 15.61
C LEU A 451 9.96 14.76 14.88
N SER A 452 9.96 14.75 13.55
CA SER A 452 11.15 14.46 12.74
C SER A 452 12.29 15.44 13.06
N ALA A 453 12.00 16.74 13.13
CA ALA A 453 12.99 17.76 13.49
C ALA A 453 13.59 17.54 14.90
N LEU A 454 12.76 17.18 15.88
CA LEU A 454 13.21 16.88 17.25
C LEU A 454 14.05 15.61 17.32
N VAL A 455 13.71 14.58 16.55
CA VAL A 455 14.48 13.33 16.44
C VAL A 455 15.84 13.59 15.79
N THR A 456 15.88 14.34 14.68
CA THR A 456 17.13 14.79 14.04
C THR A 456 18.01 15.55 15.02
N ALA A 457 17.45 16.46 15.81
CA ALA A 457 18.19 17.18 16.83
C ALA A 457 18.74 16.25 17.93
N LYS A 458 18.01 15.19 18.31
CA LYS A 458 18.50 14.19 19.29
C LYS A 458 19.62 13.33 18.72
N LEU A 459 19.49 12.85 17.49
CA LEU A 459 20.53 12.08 16.79
C LEU A 459 21.84 12.85 16.71
N ARG A 460 21.78 14.14 16.33
CA ARG A 460 22.96 15.02 16.30
C ARG A 460 23.61 15.19 17.68
N ARG A 461 22.82 15.33 18.76
CA ARG A 461 23.35 15.38 20.13
C ARG A 461 24.05 14.08 20.53
N LEU A 462 23.58 12.95 20.02
CA LEU A 462 24.20 11.63 20.19
C LEU A 462 25.35 11.36 19.20
N LYS A 463 25.72 12.35 18.37
CA LYS A 463 26.81 12.29 17.38
C LYS A 463 26.60 11.26 16.28
N TYR A 464 25.34 10.96 15.94
CA TYR A 464 25.01 10.21 14.74
C TYR A 464 24.91 11.14 13.53
N ASN A 465 25.48 10.71 12.41
CA ASN A 465 25.51 11.47 11.16
C ASN A 465 24.26 11.23 10.28
N GLN A 466 23.33 10.39 10.72
CA GLN A 466 22.10 10.11 9.99
C GLN A 466 21.07 11.22 10.18
N THR A 467 20.42 11.60 9.09
CA THR A 467 19.37 12.60 9.00
C THR A 467 18.08 11.92 8.56
N PRO A 468 17.11 11.73 9.47
CA PRO A 468 15.81 11.16 9.12
C PRO A 468 15.15 11.88 7.94
N ASN A 469 14.50 11.10 7.09
CA ASN A 469 13.69 11.61 5.99
C ASN A 469 12.19 11.46 6.31
N LEU A 470 11.40 12.47 5.93
CA LEU A 470 9.95 12.48 6.14
C LEU A 470 9.27 12.80 4.81
N VAL A 471 8.47 11.85 4.32
CA VAL A 471 7.71 12.02 3.09
C VAL A 471 6.23 11.75 3.33
N GLY A 472 5.38 12.51 2.66
CA GLY A 472 3.94 12.35 2.71
C GLY A 472 3.23 13.59 2.18
N ALA A 473 1.90 13.54 2.10
CA ALA A 473 1.13 14.72 1.73
C ALA A 473 1.37 15.86 2.74
N LYS A 474 1.65 17.07 2.25
CA LYS A 474 1.99 18.24 3.08
C LYS A 474 0.99 18.48 4.23
N THR A 475 -0.30 18.33 3.93
CA THR A 475 -1.40 18.46 4.91
C THR A 475 -1.33 17.40 6.01
N ARG A 476 -0.93 16.17 5.68
CA ARG A 476 -0.83 15.04 6.61
C ARG A 476 0.42 15.13 7.49
N VAL A 477 1.58 15.44 6.91
CA VAL A 477 2.85 15.54 7.67
C VAL A 477 2.90 16.78 8.58
N SER A 478 2.12 17.81 8.25
CA SER A 478 1.96 19.01 9.10
C SER A 478 0.88 18.84 10.16
N ALA A 479 0.03 17.81 10.06
CA ALA A 479 -0.99 17.51 11.06
C ALA A 479 -0.35 16.89 12.31
N LYS A 480 -1.03 17.05 13.45
CA LYS A 480 -0.66 16.38 14.70
C LYS A 480 -0.72 14.86 14.54
N ILE A 481 0.16 14.15 15.25
CA ILE A 481 0.20 12.70 15.17
C ILE A 481 -1.12 12.15 15.75
N PRO A 482 -1.88 11.34 14.99
CA PRO A 482 -3.21 10.89 15.43
C PRO A 482 -3.16 10.11 16.75
N TRP A 483 -2.06 9.39 16.97
CA TRP A 483 -1.75 8.63 18.18
C TRP A 483 -0.64 9.28 19.04
N GLY A 484 -0.41 10.58 18.88
CA GLY A 484 0.68 11.29 19.56
C GLY A 484 0.40 11.56 21.05
N ALA A 485 -0.85 11.77 21.43
CA ALA A 485 -1.24 11.95 22.83
C ALA A 485 -1.41 10.60 23.55
N ALA A 486 -1.01 10.54 24.82
CA ALA A 486 -1.38 9.41 25.68
C ALA A 486 -2.92 9.39 25.85
N GLU A 487 -3.56 8.22 25.76
CA GLU A 487 -4.96 8.14 26.16
C GLU A 487 -5.05 8.49 27.65
N ALA A 488 -5.73 9.60 27.98
CA ALA A 488 -6.13 9.89 29.35
C ALA A 488 -6.93 8.69 29.84
N GLY A 489 -6.40 7.96 30.83
CA GLY A 489 -6.89 6.65 31.28
C GLY A 489 -8.41 6.59 31.30
N ARG A 490 -8.99 5.94 30.28
CA ARG A 490 -10.42 5.61 30.28
C ARG A 490 -10.61 4.58 31.39
N GLY A 491 -11.23 5.05 32.45
CA GLY A 491 -11.26 4.43 33.75
C GLY A 491 -11.66 2.96 33.77
N GLN A 492 -11.20 2.31 34.84
CA GLN A 492 -11.77 1.10 35.43
C GLN A 492 -13.20 0.88 34.96
N ARG A 493 -13.44 -0.23 34.25
CA ARG A 493 -14.76 -0.82 34.04
C ARG A 493 -15.53 -0.70 35.36
N ARG A 494 -16.48 0.23 35.45
CA ARG A 494 -17.45 0.26 36.54
C ARG A 494 -18.19 -1.06 36.49
N THR A 495 -17.90 -1.92 37.45
CA THR A 495 -18.61 -3.17 37.68
C THR A 495 -20.11 -2.86 37.75
N PRO A 496 -20.98 -3.55 37.01
CA PRO A 496 -22.40 -3.30 37.09
C PRO A 496 -22.88 -3.63 38.50
N LYS A 497 -23.45 -2.64 39.20
CA LYS A 497 -24.16 -2.86 40.46
C LYS A 497 -25.23 -3.94 40.23
N LYS A 498 -25.05 -5.10 40.87
CA LYS A 498 -26.09 -6.13 40.96
C LYS A 498 -27.37 -5.49 41.49
N ARG A 499 -28.42 -5.44 40.68
CA ARG A 499 -29.79 -5.18 41.15
C ARG A 499 -30.17 -6.33 42.09
N ALA A 500 -30.35 -6.02 43.37
CA ALA A 500 -30.91 -6.95 44.33
C ALA A 500 -32.33 -7.33 43.89
N ALA A 501 -32.55 -8.62 43.65
CA ALA A 501 -33.87 -9.19 43.41
C ALA A 501 -34.71 -9.03 44.68
N LYS A 502 -35.77 -8.22 44.63
CA LYS A 502 -36.83 -8.23 45.65
C LYS A 502 -37.60 -9.54 45.52
N THR A 503 -37.32 -10.50 46.39
CA THR A 503 -38.17 -11.67 46.62
C THR A 503 -39.49 -11.23 47.25
N GLY A 504 -40.56 -11.20 46.46
CA GLY A 504 -41.93 -11.03 46.93
C GLY A 504 -42.38 -12.28 47.68
N ARG A 505 -42.46 -12.18 49.00
CA ARG A 505 -43.01 -13.23 49.88
C ARG A 505 -44.54 -13.14 49.86
N LYS A 506 -45.20 -14.00 49.09
CA LYS A 506 -46.65 -14.26 49.23
C LYS A 506 -46.91 -14.80 50.64
N LYS A 507 -47.58 -14.04 51.50
CA LYS A 507 -48.25 -14.57 52.69
C LYS A 507 -49.69 -14.92 52.33
N ARG A 508 -50.02 -16.20 52.50
CA ARG A 508 -51.38 -16.70 52.68
C ARG A 508 -51.95 -16.12 53.98
N ARG A 509 -53.10 -15.46 53.90
CA ARG A 509 -54.32 -15.76 54.68
C ARG A 509 -55.46 -14.91 54.16
#